data_AF-A0A0F4QNR0-F1
#
_entry.id   AF-A0A0F4QNR0-F1
#
_cell.length_a   1.000
_cell.length_b   1.000
_cell.length_c   1.000
_cell.angle_alpha   90.00
_cell.angle_beta   90.00
_cell.angle_gamma   90.00
#
_symmetry.space_group_name_H-M   'P 1'
#
loop_
_entity.id
_entity.type
_entity.pdbx_description
1 polymer ?
#
loop_
_entity_poly.entity_id
_entity_poly.type
_entity_poly.pdbx_seq_one_letter_code
_entity_poly.pdbx_strand_id
1 'polypeptide(L)' 'MRQNEANKKLKTLIDRVILHKFERDNILNILINSDDERVPIRVVHTKIVEYRKKYSIYIPFTDDEREMIDIIFHYWG' A
#
# COMPACT_ATOMS: atom_id res chain seq x y z
N MET A 1 12.81 11.70 9.53
CA MET A 1 13.52 10.88 8.51
C MET A 1 12.84 9.53 8.17
N ARG A 2 11.90 9.00 8.98
CA ARG A 2 11.30 7.65 8.78
C ARG A 2 10.06 7.61 7.85
N GLN A 3 9.26 8.68 7.75
CA GLN A 3 8.00 8.72 6.97
C GLN A 3 8.20 8.61 5.44
N ASN A 4 9.15 9.39 4.90
CA ASN A 4 9.42 9.43 3.46
C ASN A 4 9.90 8.08 2.92
N GLU A 5 10.52 7.26 3.76
CA GLU A 5 10.96 5.93 3.38
C GLU A 5 9.78 4.95 3.34
N ALA A 6 8.88 5.00 4.33
CA ALA A 6 7.66 4.19 4.35
C ALA A 6 6.77 4.46 3.13
N ASN A 7 6.54 5.74 2.80
CA ASN A 7 5.75 6.11 1.62
C ASN A 7 6.39 5.65 0.31
N LYS A 8 7.74 5.71 0.20
CA LYS A 8 8.44 5.16 -0.97
C LYS A 8 8.25 3.65 -1.09
N LYS A 9 8.41 2.91 0.02
CA LYS A 9 8.24 1.45 0.00
C LYS A 9 6.79 1.05 -0.31
N LEU A 10 5.79 1.77 0.22
CA LEU A 10 4.38 1.57 -0.12
C LEU A 10 4.10 1.84 -1.61
N LYS A 11 4.68 2.90 -2.17
CA LYS A 11 4.58 3.17 -3.61
C LYS A 11 5.14 2.01 -4.43
N THR A 12 6.33 1.53 -4.09
CA THR A 12 6.94 0.37 -4.77
C THR A 12 6.08 -0.89 -4.66
N LEU A 13 5.49 -1.14 -3.50
CA LEU A 13 4.55 -2.24 -3.30
C LEU A 13 3.33 -2.09 -4.24
N ILE A 14 2.69 -0.92 -4.24
CA ILE A 14 1.52 -0.62 -5.08
C ILE A 14 1.85 -0.81 -6.56
N ASP A 15 2.99 -0.29 -7.02
CA ASP A 15 3.44 -0.43 -8.41
C ASP A 15 3.63 -1.91 -8.81
N ARG A 16 4.09 -2.75 -7.89
CA ARG A 16 4.32 -4.19 -8.12
C ARG A 16 3.03 -5.00 -8.12
N VAL A 17 2.13 -4.75 -7.16
CA VAL A 17 0.97 -5.64 -6.92
C VAL A 17 -0.29 -5.20 -7.64
N ILE A 18 -0.36 -3.96 -8.13
CA ILE A 18 -1.51 -3.40 -8.85
C ILE A 18 -1.17 -3.23 -10.35
N LEU A 19 -1.61 -4.20 -11.15
CA LEU A 19 -1.30 -4.26 -12.58
C LEU A 19 -2.16 -3.28 -13.40
N HIS A 20 -3.39 -3.01 -12.95
CA HIS A 20 -4.31 -2.12 -13.67
C HIS A 20 -3.99 -0.66 -13.34
N LYS A 21 -3.57 0.11 -14.36
CA LYS A 21 -3.14 1.50 -14.21
C LYS A 21 -4.16 2.38 -13.47
N PHE A 22 -5.44 2.28 -13.83
CA PHE A 22 -6.49 3.07 -13.19
C PHE A 22 -6.59 2.82 -11.68
N GLU A 23 -6.57 1.54 -11.27
CA GLU A 23 -6.61 1.15 -9.85
C GLU A 23 -5.36 1.62 -9.12
N ARG A 24 -4.20 1.48 -9.77
CA ARG A 24 -2.92 1.92 -9.22
C ARG A 24 -2.90 3.42 -8.96
N ASP A 25 -3.28 4.21 -9.96
CA ASP A 25 -3.30 5.67 -9.88
C ASP A 25 -4.29 6.13 -8.79
N ASN A 26 -5.44 5.47 -8.66
CA ASN A 26 -6.40 5.74 -7.57
C ASN A 26 -5.79 5.49 -6.19
N ILE A 27 -5.10 4.37 -6.00
CA ILE A 27 -4.49 4.02 -4.70
C ILE A 27 -3.31 4.96 -4.39
N LEU A 28 -2.50 5.31 -5.39
CA LEU A 28 -1.40 6.27 -5.24
C LEU A 28 -1.90 7.67 -4.88
N ASN A 29 -3.03 8.09 -5.43
CA ASN A 29 -3.65 9.37 -5.07
C ASN A 29 -4.07 9.42 -3.60
N ILE A 30 -4.48 8.30 -3.00
CA ILE A 30 -4.77 8.21 -1.56
C ILE A 30 -3.49 8.44 -0.75
N LEU A 31 -2.36 7.90 -1.20
CA LEU A 31 -1.07 8.06 -0.54
C LEU A 31 -0.55 9.51 -0.66
N ILE A 32 -0.76 10.18 -1.80
CA ILE A 32 -0.26 11.53 -2.10
C ILE A 32 -1.12 12.62 -1.44
N ASN A 33 -2.44 12.44 -1.43
CA ASN A 33 -3.39 13.45 -0.91
C ASN A 33 -3.68 13.30 0.59
N SER A 34 -2.95 12.43 1.28
CA SER A 34 -3.07 12.27 2.73
C SER A 34 -2.24 13.35 3.42
N ASP A 35 -2.91 14.42 3.88
CA ASP A 35 -2.29 15.46 4.73
C ASP A 35 -1.83 14.90 6.09
N ASP A 36 -2.44 13.80 6.52
CA ASP A 36 -2.02 13.10 7.73
C ASP A 36 -0.99 12.03 7.37
N GLU A 37 0.24 12.27 7.80
CA GLU A 37 1.35 11.34 7.67
C GLU A 37 1.09 9.99 8.37
N ARG A 38 -0.01 9.85 9.15
CA ARG A 38 -0.39 8.69 9.97
C ARG A 38 -1.67 7.95 9.54
N VAL A 39 -2.22 8.20 8.35
CA VAL A 39 -3.53 7.61 7.94
C VAL A 39 -3.55 6.68 6.70
N PRO A 40 -2.62 6.72 5.71
CA PRO A 40 -2.85 6.02 4.44
C PRO A 40 -2.88 4.48 4.45
N ILE A 41 -2.14 3.81 5.35
CA ILE A 41 -1.81 2.40 5.10
C ILE A 41 -2.98 1.45 5.22
N ARG A 42 -3.84 1.61 6.24
CA ARG A 42 -5.01 0.74 6.37
C ARG A 42 -5.94 0.86 5.16
N VAL A 43 -6.08 2.08 4.65
CA VAL A 43 -6.85 2.36 3.43
C VAL A 43 -6.19 1.74 2.21
N VAL A 44 -4.87 1.93 2.03
CA VAL A 44 -4.09 1.36 0.94
C VAL A 44 -4.16 -0.17 0.95
N HIS A 45 -3.92 -0.79 2.11
CA HIS A 45 -4.02 -2.25 2.26
C HIS A 45 -5.42 -2.76 1.93
N THR A 46 -6.46 -2.09 2.44
CA THR A 46 -7.85 -2.43 2.12
C THR A 46 -8.10 -2.37 0.61
N LYS A 47 -7.62 -1.32 -0.07
CA LYS A 47 -7.73 -1.18 -1.52
C LYS A 47 -6.96 -2.25 -2.29
N ILE A 48 -5.79 -2.66 -1.80
CA ILE A 48 -5.04 -3.78 -2.38
C ILE A 48 -5.83 -5.09 -2.24
N VAL A 49 -6.43 -5.37 -1.08
CA VAL A 49 -7.27 -6.56 -0.87
C VAL A 49 -8.52 -6.54 -1.75
N GLU A 50 -9.20 -5.39 -1.84
CA GLU A 50 -10.34 -5.19 -2.74
C GLU A 50 -9.96 -5.43 -4.20
N TYR A 51 -8.82 -4.91 -4.65
CA TYR A 51 -8.29 -5.13 -5.99
C TYR A 51 -8.05 -6.62 -6.24
N ARG A 52 -7.38 -7.32 -5.32
CA ARG A 52 -7.11 -8.76 -5.44
C ARG A 52 -8.41 -9.55 -5.58
N LYS A 53 -9.42 -9.23 -4.77
CA LYS A 53 -10.75 -9.85 -4.83
C LYS A 53 -11.46 -9.55 -6.15
N LYS A 54 -11.45 -8.29 -6.60
CA LYS A 54 -12.12 -7.83 -7.82
C LYS A 54 -11.57 -8.52 -9.08
N TYR A 55 -10.26 -8.65 -9.17
CA TYR A 55 -9.60 -9.20 -10.36
C TYR A 55 -9.18 -10.67 -10.21
N SER A 56 -9.38 -11.28 -9.04
CA SER A 56 -8.88 -12.63 -8.71
C SER A 56 -7.37 -12.80 -8.92
N ILE A 57 -6.60 -11.72 -8.71
CA ILE A 57 -5.14 -11.70 -8.88
C ILE A 57 -4.49 -11.78 -7.49
N TYR A 58 -3.64 -12.77 -7.28
CA TYR A 58 -2.94 -12.97 -6.00
C TYR A 58 -1.43 -12.97 -6.22
N ILE A 59 -0.86 -11.76 -6.34
CA ILE A 59 0.59 -11.59 -6.32
C ILE A 59 1.04 -11.70 -4.86
N PRO A 60 1.81 -12.72 -4.46
CA PRO A 60 2.26 -12.87 -3.09
C PRO A 60 3.20 -11.72 -2.70
N PHE A 61 3.09 -11.30 -1.43
CA PHE A 61 4.07 -10.38 -0.83
C PHE A 61 5.39 -11.11 -0.57
N THR A 62 6.51 -10.42 -0.77
CA THR A 62 7.82 -10.89 -0.31
C THR A 62 7.91 -10.81 1.21
N ASP A 63 8.91 -11.46 1.81
CA ASP A 63 9.09 -11.42 3.27
C ASP A 63 9.37 -9.99 3.76
N ASP A 64 10.19 -9.23 3.05
CA ASP A 64 10.45 -7.81 3.36
C ASP A 64 9.17 -6.96 3.29
N GLU A 65 8.28 -7.23 2.32
CA GLU A 65 7.02 -6.51 2.20
C GLU A 65 6.04 -6.89 3.31
N ARG A 66 6.03 -8.15 3.73
CA ARG A 66 5.23 -8.61 4.88
C ARG A 66 5.72 -7.95 6.15
N GLU A 67 7.03 -7.96 6.40
CA GLU A 67 7.62 -7.31 7.57
C GLU A 67 7.33 -5.81 7.57
N MET A 68 7.46 -5.14 6.42
CA MET A 68 7.09 -3.73 6.27
C MET A 68 5.60 -3.51 6.61
N ILE A 69 4.70 -4.31 6.05
CA ILE A 69 3.26 -4.21 6.31
C ILE A 69 2.99 -4.41 7.80
N ASP A 70 3.59 -5.41 8.43
CA ASP A 70 3.42 -5.71 9.86
C ASP A 70 3.95 -4.58 10.74
N ILE A 71 5.17 -4.09 10.49
CA ILE A 71 5.76 -2.94 11.20
C ILE A 71 4.81 -1.76 11.11
N ILE A 72 4.33 -1.46 9.91
CA ILE A 72 3.46 -0.31 9.70
C ILE A 72 2.11 -0.50 10.42
N PHE A 73 1.50 -1.69 10.36
CA PHE A 73 0.28 -1.96 11.12
C PHE A 73 0.51 -1.81 12.64
N HIS A 74 1.64 -2.30 13.15
CA HIS A 74 1.98 -2.25 14.57
C HIS A 74 2.17 -0.83 15.11
N TYR A 75 2.73 0.08 14.29
CA TYR A 75 2.93 1.48 14.69
C TYR A 75 1.66 2.34 14.58
N TRP A 76 0.62 1.85 13.90
CA TRP A 76 -0.52 2.68 13.46
C TRP A 76 -1.88 2.27 14.04
N GLY A 77 -1.96 1.15 14.77
CA GLY A 77 -3.14 0.75 15.56
C GLY A 77 -4.19 -0.05 14.80
#